data_AF-R1HQ53-F1
#
_entry.id   AF-R1HQ53-F1
#
_cell.length_a   1.000
_cell.length_b   1.000
_cell.length_c   1.000
_cell.angle_alpha   90.00
_cell.angle_beta   90.00
_cell.angle_gamma   90.00
#
_symmetry.space_group_name_H-M   'P 1'
#
loop_
_entity.id
_entity.type
_entity.pdbx_description
1 polymer ?
#
loop_
_entity_poly.entity_id
_entity_poly.type
_entity_poly.pdbx_seq_one_letter_code
_entity_poly.pdbx_strand_id
1 'polypeptide(L)'
;MTPYPPQPWTLVADAHVSIWRVPARDVHPGALSVAGYTSVFTAWIAYREPGQLSYHELLAAVPVRGKRTTCTITQIWVDSEVSLAGGRELWAIPKDLAALQFTDRTCTAATGDDWIATAAFTPRPGSPLALPSRFDVLQDRGGTPVRTPVGAKIRPGLAAADWTINARGPLGYLAGRRPFLSLSLPGTDLRFGA
;
A
#
# COMPACT_ATOMS: atom_id res chain seq x y z
N MET A 1 -13.26 19.79 -10.35
CA MET A 1 -12.32 19.30 -9.32
C MET A 1 -13.10 18.46 -8.34
N THR A 2 -12.67 17.24 -8.06
CA THR A 2 -13.31 16.37 -7.06
C THR A 2 -12.92 16.87 -5.67
N PRO A 3 -13.89 17.29 -4.82
CA PRO A 3 -13.58 17.78 -3.48
C PRO A 3 -13.10 16.64 -2.58
N TYR A 4 -12.11 16.90 -1.73
CA TYR A 4 -11.57 15.96 -0.74
C TYR A 4 -11.24 16.71 0.56
N PRO A 5 -11.22 16.03 1.72
CA PRO A 5 -10.96 16.68 3.00
C PRO A 5 -9.52 17.20 3.11
N PRO A 6 -9.26 18.27 3.88
CA PRO A 6 -7.90 18.71 4.14
C PRO A 6 -7.11 17.67 4.94
N GLN A 7 -5.78 17.73 4.87
CA GLN A 7 -4.91 16.95 5.76
C GLN A 7 -5.00 17.45 7.22
N PRO A 8 -4.82 16.58 8.23
CA PRO A 8 -4.58 15.14 8.12
C PRO A 8 -5.86 14.33 7.88
N TRP A 9 -5.73 13.20 7.18
CA TRP A 9 -6.81 12.23 7.05
C TRP A 9 -6.79 11.23 8.19
N THR A 10 -7.94 10.98 8.80
CA THR A 10 -8.21 9.95 9.79
C THR A 10 -9.00 8.84 9.13
N LEU A 11 -8.39 7.66 9.03
CA LEU A 11 -8.90 6.53 8.27
C LEU A 11 -8.96 5.29 9.16
N VAL A 12 -9.94 4.43 8.91
CA VAL A 12 -10.05 3.11 9.51
C VAL A 12 -10.02 2.09 8.39
N ALA A 13 -9.21 1.04 8.55
CA ALA A 13 -9.01 0.08 7.47
C ALA A 13 -8.79 -1.36 7.96
N ASP A 14 -9.23 -2.31 7.13
CA ASP A 14 -8.67 -3.66 7.14
C ASP A 14 -7.64 -3.76 6.02
N ALA A 15 -6.47 -4.31 6.33
CA ALA A 15 -5.41 -4.45 5.34
C ALA A 15 -4.78 -5.84 5.33
N HIS A 16 -4.39 -6.28 4.14
CA HIS A 16 -3.51 -7.42 3.93
C HIS A 16 -2.20 -6.94 3.33
N VAL A 17 -1.09 -7.22 4.00
CA VAL A 17 0.24 -6.78 3.58
C VAL A 17 1.08 -8.00 3.23
N SER A 18 1.83 -7.95 2.14
CA SER A 18 2.83 -8.95 1.78
C SER A 18 4.19 -8.30 1.57
N ILE A 19 5.25 -8.96 2.04
CA ILE A 19 6.62 -8.49 1.94
C ILE A 19 7.41 -9.44 1.05
N TRP A 20 8.03 -8.86 0.03
CA TRP A 20 8.76 -9.56 -1.02
C TRP A 20 10.23 -9.21 -0.96
N ARG A 21 11.09 -10.13 -1.39
CA ARG A 21 12.50 -9.83 -1.65
C ARG A 21 12.74 -9.85 -3.15
N VAL A 22 13.24 -8.73 -3.70
CA VAL A 22 13.45 -8.55 -5.15
C VAL A 22 14.76 -7.82 -5.43
N PRO A 23 15.36 -7.96 -6.63
CA PRO A 23 16.49 -7.14 -7.03
C PRO A 23 16.12 -5.66 -6.98
N ALA A 24 16.93 -4.85 -6.32
CA ALA A 24 16.60 -3.43 -6.10
C ALA A 24 16.47 -2.63 -7.41
N ARG A 25 17.28 -3.00 -8.41
CA ARG A 25 17.27 -2.38 -9.75
C ARG A 25 15.94 -2.52 -10.49
N ASP A 26 15.11 -3.50 -10.12
CA ASP A 26 13.86 -3.80 -10.82
C ASP A 26 12.68 -2.97 -10.27
N VAL A 27 12.88 -2.18 -9.21
CA VAL A 27 11.76 -1.52 -8.48
C VAL A 27 11.88 0.00 -8.45
N HIS A 28 12.92 0.54 -7.84
CA HIS A 28 13.06 1.99 -7.66
C HIS A 28 14.52 2.36 -7.38
N PRO A 29 15.09 3.40 -8.03
CA PRO A 29 16.49 3.77 -7.89
C PRO A 29 16.88 4.19 -6.47
N GLY A 30 15.94 4.77 -5.71
CA GLY A 30 16.15 5.16 -4.31
C GLY A 30 15.89 4.07 -3.27
N ALA A 31 15.56 2.83 -3.69
CA ALA A 31 15.25 1.75 -2.76
C ALA A 31 16.48 1.38 -1.92
N LEU A 32 16.31 1.29 -0.59
CA LEU A 32 17.35 0.75 0.29
C LEU A 32 17.59 -0.71 -0.07
N SER A 33 18.84 -1.06 -0.29
CA SER A 33 19.22 -2.41 -0.71
C SER A 33 20.31 -3.00 0.18
N VAL A 34 20.26 -4.32 0.32
CA VAL A 34 21.26 -5.14 1.01
C VAL A 34 21.65 -6.25 0.05
N ALA A 35 22.94 -6.36 -0.28
CA ALA A 35 23.47 -7.30 -1.27
C ALA A 35 22.71 -7.28 -2.62
N GLY A 36 22.29 -6.09 -3.08
CA GLY A 36 21.58 -5.91 -4.35
C GLY A 36 20.07 -6.22 -4.33
N TYR A 37 19.52 -6.62 -3.17
CA TYR A 37 18.08 -6.87 -3.01
C TYR A 37 17.42 -5.82 -2.12
N THR A 38 16.14 -5.55 -2.36
CA THR A 38 15.30 -4.71 -1.51
C THR A 38 14.04 -5.47 -1.09
N SER A 39 13.37 -4.94 -0.07
CA SER A 39 12.03 -5.38 0.31
C SER A 39 10.99 -4.55 -0.45
N VAL A 40 10.00 -5.21 -1.03
CA VAL A 40 8.78 -4.55 -1.54
C VAL A 40 7.65 -4.90 -0.60
N PHE A 41 6.86 -3.89 -0.24
CA PHE A 41 5.63 -4.05 0.52
C PHE A 41 4.48 -3.89 -0.47
N THR A 42 3.65 -4.92 -0.63
CA THR A 42 2.36 -4.76 -1.31
C THR A 42 1.24 -4.81 -0.28
N ALA A 43 0.22 -3.98 -0.46
CA ALA A 43 -0.93 -3.98 0.43
C ALA A 43 -2.25 -3.90 -0.36
N TRP A 44 -3.20 -4.71 0.08
CA TRP A 44 -4.63 -4.54 -0.22
C TRP A 44 -5.28 -3.91 1.00
N ILE A 45 -5.98 -2.80 0.83
CA ILE A 45 -6.54 -2.03 1.93
C ILE A 45 -8.00 -1.72 1.63
N ALA A 46 -8.89 -2.06 2.56
CA ALA A 46 -10.28 -1.65 2.54
C ALA A 46 -10.48 -0.57 3.61
N TYR A 47 -10.54 0.68 3.18
CA TYR A 47 -10.90 1.81 4.04
C TYR A 47 -12.40 1.83 4.25
N ARG A 48 -12.83 2.09 5.49
CA ARG A 48 -14.21 1.95 5.93
C ARG A 48 -14.56 2.96 7.04
N GLU A 49 -15.86 3.09 7.27
CA GLU A 49 -16.39 3.83 8.40
C GLU A 49 -15.88 3.23 9.73
N PRO A 50 -15.69 4.05 10.78
CA PRO A 50 -15.99 5.49 10.87
C PRO A 50 -14.88 6.42 10.34
N GLY A 51 -13.96 5.93 9.48
CA GLY A 51 -12.97 6.77 8.82
C GLY A 51 -13.59 7.85 7.92
N GLN A 52 -12.83 8.91 7.61
CA GLN A 52 -13.30 10.02 6.78
C GLN A 52 -13.61 9.63 5.32
N LEU A 53 -13.06 8.51 4.84
CA LEU A 53 -13.22 8.00 3.48
C LEU A 53 -13.37 6.48 3.51
N SER A 54 -14.20 5.96 2.61
CA SER A 54 -14.41 4.52 2.40
C SER A 54 -14.13 4.18 0.93
N TYR A 55 -13.12 3.34 0.69
CA TYR A 55 -12.63 2.98 -0.64
C TYR A 55 -11.64 1.80 -0.53
N HIS A 56 -11.31 1.19 -1.66
CA HIS A 56 -10.32 0.12 -1.73
C HIS A 56 -9.03 0.60 -2.38
N GLU A 57 -7.92 -0.01 -1.98
CA GLU A 57 -6.59 0.33 -2.46
C GLU A 57 -5.73 -0.92 -2.67
N LEU A 58 -4.98 -0.95 -3.77
CA LEU A 58 -3.83 -1.81 -3.99
C LEU A 58 -2.59 -0.92 -4.11
N LEU A 59 -1.53 -1.19 -3.34
CA LEU A 59 -0.28 -0.44 -3.47
C LEU A 59 0.95 -1.34 -3.45
N ALA A 60 2.04 -0.79 -3.97
CA ALA A 60 3.41 -1.27 -3.78
C ALA A 60 4.29 -0.12 -3.26
N ALA A 61 5.15 -0.41 -2.29
CA ALA A 61 6.07 0.55 -1.70
C ALA A 61 7.42 -0.10 -1.38
N VAL A 62 8.48 0.70 -1.37
CA VAL A 62 9.84 0.28 -1.00
C VAL A 62 10.43 1.18 0.07
N PRO A 63 11.29 0.65 0.95
CA PRO A 63 12.00 1.46 1.93
C PRO A 63 13.02 2.36 1.22
N VAL A 64 13.12 3.61 1.65
CA VAL A 64 14.09 4.59 1.12
C VAL A 64 14.84 5.27 2.25
N ARG A 65 15.97 5.92 1.92
CA ARG A 65 16.74 6.69 2.91
C ARG A 65 15.88 7.83 3.45
N GLY A 66 15.82 7.97 4.77
CA GLY A 66 15.09 9.05 5.45
C GLY A 66 15.60 9.29 6.86
N LYS A 67 15.05 10.31 7.54
CA LYS A 67 15.41 10.65 8.94
C LYS A 67 14.87 9.63 9.96
N ARG A 68 13.82 8.91 9.58
CA ARG A 68 13.16 7.83 10.31
C ARG A 68 12.74 6.74 9.32
N THR A 69 12.04 5.70 9.76
CA THR A 69 11.42 4.71 8.87
C THR A 69 10.65 5.43 7.77
N THR A 70 11.09 5.26 6.53
CA THR A 70 10.58 6.00 5.36
C THR A 70 10.42 5.02 4.20
N CYS A 71 9.31 5.13 3.49
CA CYS A 71 9.09 4.43 2.23
C CYS A 71 8.73 5.42 1.12
N THR A 72 8.85 4.98 -0.12
CA THR A 72 8.17 5.59 -1.27
C THR A 72 7.16 4.59 -1.80
N ILE A 73 5.95 5.07 -2.10
CA ILE A 73 4.94 4.33 -2.84
C ILE A 73 5.35 4.40 -4.32
N THR A 74 5.58 3.24 -4.92
CA THR A 74 6.05 3.13 -6.31
C THR A 74 4.90 2.98 -7.29
N GLN A 75 3.84 2.28 -6.89
CA GLN A 75 2.61 2.13 -7.64
C GLN A 75 1.43 2.02 -6.67
N ILE A 76 0.26 2.53 -7.06
CA ILE A 76 -0.94 2.51 -6.22
C ILE A 76 -2.19 2.73 -7.06
N TRP A 77 -3.23 1.94 -6.77
CA TRP A 77 -4.53 2.01 -7.44
C TRP A 77 -5.65 2.09 -6.42
N VAL A 78 -6.65 2.92 -6.72
CA VAL A 78 -7.84 3.13 -5.88
C VAL A 78 -9.12 3.07 -6.72
N ASP A 79 -10.25 2.80 -6.09
CA ASP A 79 -11.59 2.84 -6.71
C ASP A 79 -12.34 4.14 -6.40
N SER A 80 -11.65 5.15 -5.85
CA SER A 80 -12.25 6.43 -5.42
C SER A 80 -11.54 7.64 -6.03
N GLU A 81 -12.29 8.45 -6.75
CA GLU A 81 -11.82 9.73 -7.32
C GLU A 81 -11.40 10.74 -6.23
N VAL A 82 -12.07 10.72 -5.07
CA VAL A 82 -11.76 11.58 -3.92
C VAL A 82 -10.37 11.23 -3.38
N SER A 83 -10.11 9.94 -3.21
CA SER A 83 -8.80 9.42 -2.76
C SER A 83 -7.70 9.71 -3.79
N LEU A 84 -7.99 9.52 -5.09
CA LEU A 84 -7.09 9.84 -6.19
C LEU A 84 -6.68 11.32 -6.15
N ALA A 85 -7.67 12.23 -6.15
CA ALA A 85 -7.44 13.66 -6.22
C ALA A 85 -6.64 14.15 -5.01
N GLY A 86 -7.10 13.81 -3.79
CA GLY A 86 -6.44 14.24 -2.56
C GLY A 86 -5.03 13.64 -2.40
N GLY A 87 -4.85 12.36 -2.74
CA GLY A 87 -3.55 11.69 -2.67
C GLY A 87 -2.48 12.35 -3.55
N ARG A 88 -2.86 12.73 -4.77
CA ARG A 88 -1.98 13.42 -5.72
C ARG A 88 -1.70 14.86 -5.29
N GLU A 89 -2.74 15.63 -4.98
CA GLU A 89 -2.59 17.07 -4.71
C GLU A 89 -1.94 17.37 -3.36
N LEU A 90 -2.30 16.63 -2.30
CA LEU A 90 -1.73 16.86 -0.96
C LEU A 90 -0.31 16.30 -0.84
N TRP A 91 -0.09 15.08 -1.37
CA TRP A 91 1.11 14.29 -1.02
C TRP A 91 1.92 13.78 -2.20
N ALA A 92 1.56 14.16 -3.43
CA ALA A 92 2.23 13.70 -4.65
C ALA A 92 2.28 12.17 -4.79
N ILE A 93 1.31 11.45 -4.22
CA ILE A 93 1.24 10.00 -4.33
C ILE A 93 0.73 9.65 -5.75
N PRO A 94 1.39 8.73 -6.48
CA PRO A 94 1.09 8.42 -7.88
C PRO A 94 -0.11 7.47 -8.01
N LYS A 95 -1.23 7.81 -7.35
CA LYS A 95 -2.48 7.01 -7.39
C LYS A 95 -3.01 6.97 -8.81
N ASP A 96 -3.54 5.84 -9.25
CA ASP A 96 -4.37 5.71 -10.45
C ASP A 96 -5.72 5.08 -10.10
N LEU A 97 -6.71 5.20 -10.99
CA LEU A 97 -7.99 4.49 -10.82
C LEU A 97 -7.87 3.04 -11.31
N ALA A 98 -8.53 2.14 -10.59
CA ALA A 98 -8.73 0.76 -11.00
C ALA A 98 -10.10 0.26 -10.53
N ALA A 99 -10.59 -0.80 -11.16
CA ALA A 99 -11.64 -1.63 -10.60
C ALA A 99 -11.02 -2.55 -9.55
N LEU A 100 -11.37 -2.34 -8.29
CA LEU A 100 -10.97 -3.20 -7.17
C LEU A 100 -12.18 -3.98 -6.65
N GLN A 101 -11.98 -5.27 -6.40
CA GLN A 101 -13.02 -6.12 -5.80
C GLN A 101 -12.43 -6.87 -4.62
N PHE A 102 -13.11 -6.76 -3.48
CA PHE A 102 -12.75 -7.40 -2.22
C PHE A 102 -13.88 -8.36 -1.85
N THR A 103 -13.54 -9.63 -1.66
CA THR A 103 -14.40 -10.64 -1.04
C THR A 103 -13.79 -11.03 0.30
N ASP A 104 -14.41 -11.97 1.03
CA ASP A 104 -13.93 -12.42 2.34
C ASP A 104 -12.47 -12.88 2.36
N ARG A 105 -11.96 -13.40 1.24
CA ARG A 105 -10.59 -13.93 1.14
C ARG A 105 -9.81 -13.43 -0.06
N THR A 106 -10.48 -12.94 -1.10
CA THR A 106 -9.84 -12.64 -2.38
C THR A 106 -9.94 -11.16 -2.68
N CYS A 107 -8.83 -10.59 -3.13
CA CYS A 107 -8.75 -9.24 -3.64
C CYS A 107 -8.31 -9.28 -5.10
N THR A 108 -8.93 -8.47 -5.96
CA THR A 108 -8.56 -8.34 -7.37
C THR A 108 -8.46 -6.87 -7.76
N ALA A 109 -7.59 -6.57 -8.72
CA ALA A 109 -7.43 -5.24 -9.30
C ALA A 109 -7.25 -5.36 -10.82
N ALA A 110 -7.97 -4.52 -11.57
CA ALA A 110 -7.83 -4.38 -13.01
C ALA A 110 -8.03 -2.93 -13.44
N THR A 111 -7.35 -2.49 -14.48
CA THR A 111 -7.67 -1.25 -15.19
C THR A 111 -8.53 -1.56 -16.41
N GLY A 112 -8.94 -0.54 -17.16
CA GLY A 112 -9.62 -0.74 -18.44
C GLY A 112 -8.75 -1.46 -19.49
N ASP A 113 -7.42 -1.48 -19.31
CA ASP A 113 -6.48 -2.05 -20.27
C ASP A 113 -6.19 -3.53 -20.01
N ASP A 114 -5.95 -3.92 -18.76
CA ASP A 114 -5.63 -5.30 -18.37
C ASP A 114 -5.78 -5.49 -16.84
N TRP A 115 -5.73 -6.73 -16.38
CA TRP A 115 -5.68 -7.04 -14.94
C TRP A 115 -4.29 -6.74 -14.36
N ILE A 116 -4.23 -6.38 -13.08
CA ILE A 116 -2.99 -6.05 -12.36
C ILE A 116 -2.55 -7.24 -11.51
N ALA A 117 -3.39 -7.64 -10.56
CA ALA A 117 -3.09 -8.68 -9.59
C ALA A 117 -4.36 -9.24 -8.96
N THR A 118 -4.26 -10.49 -8.52
CA THR A 118 -5.21 -11.17 -7.65
C THR A 118 -4.44 -11.74 -6.46
N ALA A 119 -5.00 -11.66 -5.27
CA ALA A 119 -4.45 -12.30 -4.09
C ALA A 119 -5.55 -12.95 -3.25
N ALA A 120 -5.29 -14.13 -2.73
CA ALA A 120 -6.11 -14.77 -1.71
C ALA A 120 -5.35 -14.79 -0.38
N PHE A 121 -5.99 -14.34 0.71
CA PHE A 121 -5.42 -14.33 2.05
C PHE A 121 -6.14 -15.30 2.97
N THR A 122 -5.36 -16.05 3.75
CA THR A 122 -5.87 -16.87 4.85
C THR A 122 -5.25 -16.36 6.14
N PRO A 123 -5.95 -15.50 6.89
CA PRO A 123 -5.49 -15.01 8.18
C PRO A 123 -5.30 -16.16 9.16
N ARG A 124 -4.26 -16.07 9.97
CA ARG A 124 -4.08 -16.89 11.16
C ARG A 124 -4.51 -16.06 12.38
N PRO A 125 -4.91 -16.71 13.49
CA PRO A 125 -5.15 -16.00 14.74
C PRO A 125 -3.96 -15.11 15.09
N GLY A 126 -4.22 -13.80 15.17
CA GLY A 126 -3.23 -12.78 15.48
C GLY A 126 -3.25 -12.40 16.95
N SER A 127 -2.25 -11.62 17.37
CA SER A 127 -2.28 -11.01 18.69
C SER A 127 -3.36 -9.92 18.72
N PRO A 128 -4.20 -9.83 19.78
CA PRO A 128 -5.12 -8.70 19.96
C PRO A 128 -4.38 -7.40 20.31
N LEU A 129 -3.06 -7.45 20.53
CA LEU A 129 -2.25 -6.31 20.93
C LEU A 129 -2.16 -5.28 19.82
N ALA A 130 -2.67 -4.08 20.10
CA ALA A 130 -2.55 -2.95 19.21
C ALA A 130 -1.16 -2.31 19.36
N LEU A 131 -0.40 -2.28 18.28
CA LEU A 131 0.96 -1.75 18.22
C LEU A 131 0.95 -0.39 17.51
N PRO A 132 1.58 0.65 18.10
CA PRO A 132 1.79 1.90 17.39
C PRO A 132 2.85 1.70 16.30
N SER A 133 2.59 2.27 15.13
CA SER A 133 3.54 2.34 14.01
C SER A 133 3.63 3.78 13.51
N ARG A 134 4.83 4.22 13.18
CA ARG A 134 5.08 5.57 12.63
C ARG A 134 6.13 5.48 11.53
N PHE A 135 5.83 6.06 10.39
CA PHE A 135 6.74 6.14 9.25
C PHE A 135 6.44 7.37 8.40
N ASP A 136 7.34 7.67 7.47
CA ASP A 136 7.10 8.68 6.43
C ASP A 136 6.86 8.02 5.09
N VAL A 137 5.90 8.56 4.34
CA VAL A 137 5.85 8.39 2.88
C VAL A 137 6.61 9.57 2.28
N LEU A 138 7.59 9.28 1.44
CA LEU A 138 8.33 10.27 0.67
C LEU A 138 7.95 10.10 -0.80
N GLN A 139 7.50 11.18 -1.42
CA GLN A 139 7.20 11.24 -2.86
C GLN A 139 7.97 12.37 -3.51
N ASP A 140 8.08 12.34 -4.83
CA ASP A 140 8.66 13.42 -5.62
C ASP A 140 7.56 14.22 -6.30
N ARG A 141 7.63 15.54 -6.18
CA ARG A 141 6.81 16.49 -6.95
C ARG A 141 7.72 17.32 -7.83
N GLY A 142 7.98 16.84 -9.03
CA GLY A 142 8.78 17.56 -10.02
C GLY A 142 10.18 17.92 -9.50
N GLY A 143 10.87 16.97 -8.85
CA GLY A 143 12.18 17.15 -8.23
C GLY A 143 12.15 17.66 -6.79
N THR A 144 10.98 18.03 -6.26
CA THR A 144 10.83 18.47 -4.87
C THR A 144 10.31 17.34 -4.00
N PRO A 145 11.04 16.91 -2.95
CA PRO A 145 10.58 15.86 -2.06
C PRO A 145 9.39 16.32 -1.20
N VAL A 146 8.29 15.58 -1.27
CA VAL A 146 7.10 15.75 -0.42
C VAL A 146 7.12 14.66 0.64
N ARG A 147 7.28 15.07 1.91
CA ARG A 147 7.28 14.16 3.07
C ARG A 147 5.92 14.19 3.72
N THR A 148 5.32 13.01 3.86
CA THR A 148 4.03 12.82 4.51
C THR A 148 4.16 11.88 5.71
N PRO A 149 4.01 12.39 6.94
CA PRO A 149 4.01 11.55 8.13
C PRO A 149 2.78 10.66 8.20
N VAL A 150 2.98 9.41 8.58
CA VAL A 150 1.92 8.43 8.81
C VAL A 150 2.03 7.88 10.22
N GLY A 151 0.95 8.01 10.98
CA GLY A 151 0.77 7.32 12.25
C GLY A 151 -0.29 6.23 12.09
N ALA A 152 -0.03 5.05 12.63
CA ALA A 152 -0.99 3.96 12.61
C ALA A 152 -1.03 3.21 13.95
N LYS A 153 -2.17 2.61 14.24
CA LYS A 153 -2.35 1.63 15.32
C LYS A 153 -2.82 0.33 14.70
N ILE A 154 -1.93 -0.66 14.65
CA ILE A 154 -2.13 -1.93 13.91
C ILE A 154 -2.29 -3.10 14.87
N ARG A 155 -3.01 -4.14 14.45
CA ARG A 155 -3.10 -5.44 15.16
C ARG A 155 -2.61 -6.56 14.25
N PRO A 156 -1.29 -6.82 14.17
CA PRO A 156 -0.77 -7.75 13.19
C PRO A 156 -1.09 -9.20 13.54
N GLY A 157 -1.70 -9.91 12.60
CA GLY A 157 -1.79 -11.37 12.55
C GLY A 157 -1.04 -11.91 11.35
N LEU A 158 -0.38 -13.06 11.48
CA LEU A 158 0.23 -13.73 10.32
C LEU A 158 -0.87 -14.16 9.34
N ALA A 159 -0.56 -14.21 8.06
CA ALA A 159 -1.44 -14.75 7.04
C ALA A 159 -0.66 -15.60 6.04
N ALA A 160 -1.33 -16.60 5.45
CA ALA A 160 -0.89 -17.14 4.17
C ALA A 160 -1.44 -16.25 3.05
N ALA A 161 -0.68 -16.12 1.97
CA ALA A 161 -1.07 -15.32 0.81
C ALA A 161 -0.71 -16.05 -0.49
N ASP A 162 -1.69 -16.21 -1.36
CA ASP A 162 -1.52 -16.76 -2.71
C ASP A 162 -1.75 -15.63 -3.72
N TRP A 163 -0.67 -15.19 -4.36
CA TRP A 163 -0.69 -14.10 -5.33
C TRP A 163 -0.57 -14.62 -6.75
N THR A 164 -1.37 -14.04 -7.63
CA THR A 164 -1.25 -14.14 -9.09
C THR A 164 -1.10 -12.72 -9.61
N ILE A 165 -0.05 -12.45 -10.41
CA ILE A 165 0.32 -11.11 -10.85
C ILE A 165 0.49 -11.12 -12.37
N ASN A 166 -0.02 -10.09 -13.04
CA ASN A 166 0.14 -9.97 -14.48
C ASN A 166 1.62 -9.70 -14.79
N ALA A 167 2.29 -10.66 -15.41
CA ALA A 167 3.72 -10.56 -15.74
C ALA A 167 4.03 -9.42 -16.72
N ARG A 168 3.05 -9.00 -17.53
CA ARG A 168 3.15 -7.84 -18.43
C ARG A 168 2.62 -6.55 -17.81
N GLY A 169 2.08 -6.64 -16.59
CA GLY A 169 1.47 -5.53 -15.88
C GLY A 169 2.47 -4.72 -15.05
N PRO A 170 1.98 -3.65 -14.38
CA PRO A 170 2.83 -2.71 -13.64
C PRO A 170 3.54 -3.33 -12.42
N LEU A 171 3.04 -4.46 -11.91
CA LEU A 171 3.69 -5.24 -10.84
C LEU A 171 4.43 -6.47 -11.37
N GLY A 172 4.67 -6.58 -12.68
CA GLY A 172 5.25 -7.76 -13.33
C GLY A 172 6.60 -8.21 -12.77
N TYR A 173 7.37 -7.30 -12.16
CA TYR A 173 8.63 -7.62 -11.45
C TYR A 173 8.42 -8.55 -10.24
N LEU A 174 7.19 -8.69 -9.75
CA LEU A 174 6.78 -9.65 -8.71
C LEU A 174 6.24 -10.98 -9.26
N ALA A 175 5.96 -11.07 -10.56
CA ALA A 175 5.38 -12.27 -11.16
C ALA A 175 6.29 -13.50 -10.97
N GLY A 176 5.68 -14.63 -10.61
CA GLY A 176 6.41 -15.88 -10.32
C GLY A 176 7.18 -15.88 -9.00
N ARG A 177 7.20 -14.77 -8.24
CA ARG A 177 7.82 -14.71 -6.91
C ARG A 177 6.80 -15.08 -5.83
N ARG A 178 7.29 -15.32 -4.61
CA ARG A 178 6.46 -15.51 -3.41
C ARG A 178 6.86 -14.50 -2.33
N PRO A 179 5.90 -13.96 -1.57
CA PRO A 179 6.24 -13.14 -0.42
C PRO A 179 6.85 -14.04 0.66
N PHE A 180 7.81 -13.51 1.42
CA PHE A 180 8.40 -14.26 2.53
C PHE A 180 7.65 -14.01 3.85
N LEU A 181 6.82 -12.96 3.90
CA LEU A 181 5.94 -12.65 5.02
C LEU A 181 4.64 -12.05 4.50
N SER A 182 3.51 -12.48 5.06
CA SER A 182 2.21 -11.83 4.85
C SER A 182 1.49 -11.65 6.17
N LEU A 183 0.77 -10.53 6.29
CA LEU A 183 0.08 -10.10 7.50
C LEU A 183 -1.37 -9.72 7.18
N SER A 184 -2.27 -10.01 8.11
CA SER A 184 -3.60 -9.42 8.21
C SER A 184 -3.59 -8.36 9.31
N LEU A 185 -4.09 -7.17 9.01
CA LEU A 185 -4.11 -5.99 9.88
C LEU A 185 -5.55 -5.47 10.03
N PRO A 186 -6.43 -6.16 10.77
CA PRO A 186 -7.81 -5.74 10.93
C PRO A 186 -7.96 -4.52 11.84
N GLY A 187 -8.94 -3.67 11.53
CA GLY A 187 -9.33 -2.52 12.34
C GLY A 187 -8.17 -1.57 12.63
N THR A 188 -7.36 -1.30 11.61
CA THR A 188 -6.23 -0.37 11.70
C THR A 188 -6.74 1.06 11.71
N ASP A 189 -6.32 1.84 12.71
CA ASP A 189 -6.51 3.29 12.72
C ASP A 189 -5.29 3.94 12.05
N LEU A 190 -5.51 4.81 11.06
CA LEU A 190 -4.46 5.55 10.37
C LEU A 190 -4.70 7.05 10.45
N ARG A 191 -3.63 7.81 10.65
CA ARG A 191 -3.59 9.26 10.52
C ARG A 191 -2.50 9.64 9.52
N PHE A 192 -2.91 10.25 8.41
CA PHE A 192 -2.06 10.50 7.25
C PHE A 192 -1.88 12.01 7.04
N GLY A 193 -0.63 12.50 7.01
CA GLY A 193 -0.31 13.93 6.84
C GLY A 193 -0.43 14.78 8.11
N ALA A 194 -0.17 14.20 9.28
CA ALA A 194 -0.29 14.84 10.60
C ALA A 194 0.88 15.74 11.01
#